data_AF-A0A8T5J7J4-F1
#
_entry.id   AF-A0A8T5J7J4-F1
#
_cell.length_a   1.000
_cell.length_b   1.000
_cell.length_c   1.000
_cell.angle_alpha   90.00
_cell.angle_beta   90.00
_cell.angle_gamma   90.00
#
_symmetry.space_group_name_H-M   'P 1'
#
loop_
_entity.id
_entity.type
_entity.pdbx_description
1 polymer ?
#
loop_
_entity_poly.entity_id
_entity_poly.type
_entity_poly.pdbx_seq_one_letter_code
_entity_poly.pdbx_strand_id
1 'polypeptide(L)'
;MSWERTIGRVSFINCEPLFYGLDNSWDVLPAPPSWLTGHLLRKDCILAPIPAAAYAKNSSELVLVPDLAISSRGEVGSVLLFGSMPIESMNTIALPSDSASSVALLRHLVSKRNLQPKYVEMGPDLEGMLDSCDGCLLIGDRALEGARAHPDLVVMDLGS
;
A
#
# COMPACT_ATOMS: atom_id res chain seq x y z
N MET A 1 -28.48 -1.51 -1.11
CA MET A 1 -27.60 -2.60 -1.59
C MET A 1 -27.41 -3.56 -0.43
N SER A 2 -27.51 -4.87 -0.63
CA SER A 2 -27.22 -5.83 0.45
C SER A 2 -25.71 -6.00 0.51
N TRP A 3 -25.07 -5.55 1.58
CA TRP A 3 -23.62 -5.65 1.78
C TRP A 3 -23.09 -7.09 1.71
N GLU A 4 -23.99 -8.08 1.91
CA GLU A 4 -23.73 -9.51 1.77
C GLU A 4 -23.40 -9.93 0.32
N ARG A 5 -23.75 -9.09 -0.68
CA ARG A 5 -23.42 -9.31 -2.09
C ARG A 5 -22.34 -8.34 -2.59
N THR A 6 -21.73 -7.55 -1.72
CA THR A 6 -20.73 -6.56 -2.10
C THR A 6 -19.32 -7.01 -1.71
N ILE A 7 -18.39 -7.00 -2.65
CA ILE A 7 -16.97 -7.29 -2.43
C ILE A 7 -16.15 -6.02 -2.66
N GLY A 8 -15.33 -5.64 -1.69
CA GLY A 8 -14.37 -4.56 -1.79
C GLY A 8 -13.18 -4.94 -2.67
N ARG A 9 -12.76 -4.04 -3.56
CA ARG A 9 -11.62 -4.22 -4.47
C ARG A 9 -10.60 -3.12 -4.25
N VAL A 10 -9.33 -3.51 -4.11
CA VAL A 10 -8.22 -2.55 -4.12
C VAL A 10 -8.04 -2.04 -5.54
N SER A 11 -7.99 -0.72 -5.70
CA SER A 11 -7.79 -0.06 -7.01
C SER A 11 -6.32 -0.08 -7.47
N PHE A 12 -5.66 -1.23 -7.44
CA PHE A 12 -4.29 -1.45 -7.94
C PHE A 12 -4.23 -2.69 -8.83
N ILE A 13 -3.31 -2.70 -9.78
CA ILE A 13 -3.19 -3.75 -10.79
C ILE A 13 -2.94 -5.14 -10.20
N ASN A 14 -2.28 -5.22 -9.03
CA ASN A 14 -2.01 -6.48 -8.34
C ASN A 14 -3.26 -7.18 -7.77
N CYS A 15 -4.38 -6.45 -7.68
CA CYS A 15 -5.66 -6.98 -7.22
C CYS A 15 -6.53 -7.47 -8.39
N GLU A 16 -6.27 -7.02 -9.62
CA GLU A 16 -7.04 -7.35 -10.82
C GLU A 16 -7.23 -8.87 -11.03
N PRO A 17 -6.20 -9.72 -10.89
CA PRO A 17 -6.37 -11.16 -11.13
C PRO A 17 -7.36 -11.82 -10.17
N LEU A 18 -7.56 -11.28 -8.97
CA LEU A 18 -8.51 -11.84 -7.99
C LEU A 18 -9.98 -11.63 -8.39
N PHE A 19 -10.25 -10.65 -9.25
CA PHE A 19 -11.59 -10.31 -9.74
C PHE A 19 -11.85 -10.86 -11.15
N TYR A 20 -10.85 -11.48 -11.78
CA TYR A 20 -11.01 -12.08 -13.09
C TYR A 20 -12.01 -13.26 -13.02
N GLY A 21 -13.07 -13.18 -13.84
CA GLY A 21 -14.12 -14.20 -13.86
C GLY A 21 -15.10 -14.16 -12.68
N LEU A 22 -15.08 -13.10 -11.86
CA LEU A 22 -16.08 -12.89 -10.82
C LEU A 22 -17.48 -12.80 -11.46
N ASP A 23 -18.43 -13.55 -10.91
CA ASP A 23 -19.80 -13.60 -11.40
C ASP A 23 -20.49 -12.23 -11.27
N ASN A 24 -21.24 -11.82 -12.30
CA ASN A 24 -21.92 -10.51 -12.37
C ASN A 24 -23.00 -10.30 -11.30
N SER A 25 -23.34 -11.33 -10.52
CA SER A 25 -24.28 -11.23 -9.41
C SER A 25 -23.66 -10.67 -8.12
N TRP A 26 -22.36 -10.38 -8.12
CA TRP A 26 -21.66 -9.66 -7.06
C TRP A 26 -21.53 -8.16 -7.39
N ASP A 27 -21.77 -7.31 -6.41
CA ASP A 27 -21.46 -5.88 -6.47
C ASP A 27 -19.98 -5.65 -6.12
N VAL A 28 -19.28 -4.79 -6.87
CA VAL A 28 -17.87 -4.46 -6.60
C VAL A 28 -17.76 -3.04 -6.06
N LEU A 29 -17.14 -2.89 -4.88
CA LEU A 29 -16.85 -1.61 -4.24
C LEU A 29 -15.35 -1.29 -4.40
N PRO A 30 -14.95 -0.46 -5.39
CA PRO A 30 -13.55 -0.07 -5.56
C PRO A 30 -13.16 0.99 -4.53
N ALA A 31 -12.07 0.78 -3.80
CA ALA A 31 -11.52 1.77 -2.88
C ALA A 31 -10.02 1.55 -2.62
N PRO A 32 -9.28 2.58 -2.14
CA PRO A 32 -7.92 2.40 -1.64
C PRO A 32 -7.86 1.37 -0.50
N PRO A 33 -6.75 0.63 -0.34
CA PRO A 33 -6.63 -0.40 0.70
C PRO A 33 -6.90 0.11 2.12
N SER A 34 -6.41 1.32 2.43
CA SER A 34 -6.61 1.94 3.74
C SER A 34 -8.08 2.21 4.07
N TRP A 35 -8.94 2.38 3.05
CA TRP A 35 -10.37 2.66 3.22
C TRP A 35 -11.20 1.38 3.35
N LEU A 36 -10.79 0.30 2.69
CA LEU A 36 -11.52 -0.97 2.69
C LEU A 36 -11.67 -1.60 4.07
N THR A 37 -10.75 -1.34 5.00
CA THR A 37 -10.92 -1.78 6.40
C THR A 37 -12.14 -1.13 7.03
N GLY A 38 -12.35 0.18 6.83
CA GLY A 38 -13.53 0.86 7.33
C GLY A 38 -14.83 0.36 6.70
N HIS A 39 -14.80 0.03 5.41
CA HIS A 39 -15.95 -0.57 4.71
C HIS A 39 -16.32 -1.94 5.27
N LEU A 40 -15.34 -2.80 5.61
CA LEU A 40 -15.61 -4.07 6.28
C LEU A 40 -16.25 -3.86 7.66
N LEU A 41 -15.65 -3.00 8.49
CA LEU A 41 -16.13 -2.77 9.87
C LEU A 41 -17.54 -2.17 9.91
N ARG A 42 -17.90 -1.33 8.93
CA ARG A 42 -19.26 -0.77 8.80
C ARG A 42 -20.26 -1.69 8.10
N LYS A 43 -19.82 -2.86 7.61
CA LYS A 43 -20.63 -3.77 6.79
C LYS A 43 -21.14 -3.09 5.52
N ASP A 44 -20.26 -2.37 4.82
CA ASP A 44 -20.51 -1.88 3.45
C ASP A 44 -20.21 -2.97 2.40
N CYS A 45 -19.38 -3.95 2.76
CA CYS A 45 -19.03 -5.13 1.95
C CYS A 45 -18.76 -6.34 2.87
N ILE A 46 -18.96 -7.56 2.35
CA ILE A 46 -18.75 -8.80 3.11
C ILE A 46 -17.30 -9.28 3.09
N LEU A 47 -16.56 -8.90 2.05
CA LEU A 47 -15.18 -9.33 1.81
C LEU A 47 -14.40 -8.19 1.17
N ALA A 48 -13.17 -7.95 1.60
CA ALA A 48 -12.26 -7.01 0.94
C ALA A 48 -10.79 -7.37 1.23
N PRO A 49 -9.86 -7.19 0.27
CA PRO A 49 -8.45 -7.19 0.56
C PRO A 49 -8.10 -5.96 1.38
N ILE A 50 -7.53 -6.17 2.57
CA ILE A 50 -7.12 -5.09 3.48
C ILE A 50 -5.64 -5.17 3.82
N PRO A 51 -5.00 -4.05 4.22
CA PRO A 51 -3.62 -4.06 4.67
C PRO A 51 -3.40 -5.04 5.84
N ALA A 52 -2.32 -5.82 5.82
CA ALA A 52 -2.02 -6.80 6.88
C ALA A 52 -1.94 -6.15 8.27
N ALA A 53 -1.39 -4.94 8.37
CA ALA A 53 -1.35 -4.18 9.63
C ALA A 53 -2.74 -3.75 10.12
N ALA A 54 -3.71 -3.57 9.21
CA ALA A 54 -5.09 -3.26 9.56
C ALA A 54 -5.82 -4.50 10.08
N TYR A 55 -5.61 -5.67 9.46
CA TYR A 55 -6.10 -6.93 10.00
C TYR A 55 -5.56 -7.20 11.41
N ALA A 56 -4.25 -7.05 11.62
CA ALA A 56 -3.62 -7.28 12.92
C ALA A 56 -4.23 -6.41 14.06
N LYS A 57 -4.72 -5.22 13.74
CA LYS A 57 -5.42 -4.34 14.69
C LYS A 57 -6.88 -4.72 14.95
N ASN A 58 -7.53 -5.40 14.01
CA ASN A 58 -8.96 -5.72 14.04
C ASN A 58 -9.22 -7.24 14.04
N SER A 59 -8.25 -8.05 14.46
CA SER A 59 -8.31 -9.51 14.38
C SER A 59 -9.36 -10.14 15.29
N SER A 60 -9.92 -9.38 16.23
CA SER A 60 -11.07 -9.79 17.05
C SER A 60 -12.41 -9.68 16.32
N GLU A 61 -12.48 -8.89 15.25
CA GLU A 61 -13.71 -8.60 14.50
C GLU A 61 -13.70 -9.17 13.08
N LEU A 62 -12.49 -9.40 12.53
CA LEU A 62 -12.28 -9.85 11.16
C LEU A 62 -11.71 -11.27 11.12
N VAL A 63 -12.06 -12.00 10.06
CA VAL A 63 -11.54 -13.35 9.78
C VAL A 63 -10.77 -13.32 8.47
N LEU A 64 -9.63 -13.99 8.42
CA LEU A 64 -8.88 -14.18 7.17
C LEU A 64 -9.53 -15.26 6.31
N VAL A 65 -9.62 -14.99 5.02
CA VAL A 65 -9.92 -16.04 4.04
C VAL A 65 -8.69 -16.93 3.91
N PRO A 66 -8.82 -18.26 4.12
CA PRO A 66 -7.69 -19.17 3.98
C PRO A 66 -7.15 -19.16 2.54
N ASP A 67 -5.85 -19.38 2.41
CA ASP A 67 -5.15 -19.56 1.13
C ASP A 67 -5.22 -18.35 0.16
N LEU A 68 -5.64 -17.18 0.64
CA LEU A 68 -5.78 -15.97 -0.17
C LEU A 68 -5.04 -14.78 0.45
N ALA A 69 -4.04 -14.26 -0.26
CA ALA A 69 -3.33 -13.04 0.11
C ALA A 69 -2.66 -12.40 -1.12
N ILE A 70 -2.44 -11.09 -1.06
CA ILE A 70 -1.50 -10.38 -1.94
C ILE A 70 -0.18 -10.30 -1.17
N SER A 71 0.82 -11.07 -1.60
CA SER A 71 2.13 -11.17 -0.95
C SER A 71 3.24 -11.38 -1.97
N SER A 72 4.48 -11.09 -1.57
CA SER A 72 5.68 -11.39 -2.34
C SER A 72 6.69 -12.18 -1.49
N ARG A 73 7.65 -12.83 -2.16
CA ARG A 73 8.88 -13.34 -1.56
C ARG A 73 10.06 -12.68 -2.28
N GLY A 74 10.69 -11.73 -1.62
CA GLY A 74 11.65 -10.82 -2.24
C GLY A 74 10.96 -9.56 -2.80
N GLU A 75 11.61 -8.93 -3.76
CA GLU A 75 11.16 -7.68 -4.40
C GLU A 75 9.68 -7.71 -4.80
N VAL A 76 8.98 -6.62 -4.51
CA VAL A 76 7.54 -6.47 -4.80
C VAL A 76 7.35 -5.77 -6.16
N GLY A 77 8.26 -4.87 -6.52
CA GLY A 77 8.22 -3.99 -7.69
C GLY A 77 7.27 -2.79 -7.55
N SER A 78 6.31 -2.84 -6.62
CA SER A 78 5.26 -1.83 -6.46
C SER A 78 5.18 -1.24 -5.04
N VAL A 79 6.24 -1.38 -4.24
CA VAL A 79 6.34 -0.76 -2.91
C VAL A 79 7.77 -0.23 -2.78
N LEU A 80 7.96 1.03 -3.16
CA LEU A 80 9.27 1.58 -3.46
C LEU A 80 9.53 2.88 -2.72
N LEU A 81 10.73 3.01 -2.16
CA LEU A 81 11.28 4.28 -1.71
C LEU A 81 12.03 4.93 -2.86
N PHE A 82 11.62 6.15 -3.21
CA PHE A 82 12.28 6.99 -4.20
C PHE A 82 13.11 8.09 -3.52
N GLY A 83 14.17 8.56 -4.20
CA GLY A 83 14.97 9.70 -3.80
C GLY A 83 16.23 9.86 -4.66
N SER A 84 16.84 11.04 -4.63
CA SER A 84 18.07 11.33 -5.38
C SER A 84 19.36 11.03 -4.60
N MET A 85 19.24 10.40 -3.44
CA MET A 85 20.34 10.07 -2.54
C MET A 85 20.06 8.78 -1.76
N PRO A 86 21.09 8.14 -1.18
CA PRO A 86 20.90 6.96 -0.34
C PRO A 86 20.03 7.28 0.89
N ILE A 87 19.28 6.28 1.36
CA ILE A 87 18.38 6.43 2.52
C ILE A 87 19.13 6.91 3.78
N GLU A 88 20.41 6.58 3.92
CA GLU A 88 21.27 6.99 5.03
C GLU A 88 21.52 8.51 5.07
N SER A 89 21.32 9.21 3.94
CA SER A 89 21.48 10.66 3.81
C SER A 89 20.15 11.43 3.85
N MET A 90 19.01 10.73 3.86
CA MET A 90 17.69 11.37 3.89
C MET A 90 17.38 11.90 5.30
N ASN A 91 17.09 13.19 5.41
CA ASN A 91 16.60 13.81 6.65
C ASN A 91 15.07 13.84 6.70
N THR A 92 14.41 13.77 5.55
CA THR A 92 12.96 13.82 5.40
C THR A 92 12.47 12.75 4.43
N ILE A 93 11.37 12.08 4.80
CA ILE A 93 10.71 11.11 3.92
C ILE A 93 9.21 11.38 3.86
N ALA A 94 8.70 11.61 2.66
CA ALA A 94 7.27 11.74 2.41
C ALA A 94 6.58 10.36 2.46
N LEU A 95 5.47 10.28 3.19
CA LEU A 95 4.67 9.07 3.37
C LEU A 95 3.31 9.23 2.69
N PRO A 96 2.85 8.22 1.92
CA PRO A 96 1.61 8.33 1.18
C PRO A 96 0.42 8.12 2.12
N SER A 97 -0.60 8.97 1.99
CA SER A 97 -1.81 8.91 2.80
C SER A 97 -2.69 7.66 2.54
N ASP A 98 -2.41 6.90 1.47
CA ASP A 98 -3.21 5.75 1.03
C ASP A 98 -2.60 4.38 1.38
N SER A 99 -1.52 4.32 2.17
CA SER A 99 -0.89 3.05 2.61
C SER A 99 -0.55 3.00 4.09
N ALA A 100 -1.20 2.10 4.84
CA ALA A 100 -0.87 1.86 6.25
C ALA A 100 0.24 0.81 6.45
N SER A 101 0.23 -0.28 5.68
CA SER A 101 1.19 -1.39 5.88
C SER A 101 2.58 -1.05 5.36
N SER A 102 2.70 -0.46 4.17
CA SER A 102 4.01 -0.10 3.61
C SER A 102 4.69 0.99 4.45
N VAL A 103 3.92 1.94 4.99
CA VAL A 103 4.43 2.95 5.93
C VAL A 103 4.96 2.30 7.21
N ALA A 104 4.23 1.34 7.77
CA ALA A 104 4.69 0.60 8.96
C ALA A 104 5.97 -0.20 8.68
N LEU A 105 6.04 -0.86 7.52
CA LEU A 105 7.23 -1.60 7.09
C LEU A 105 8.43 -0.68 6.88
N LEU A 106 8.27 0.45 6.19
CA LEU A 106 9.35 1.43 6.00
C LEU A 106 9.90 1.90 7.34
N ARG A 107 9.03 2.31 8.27
CA ARG A 107 9.45 2.76 9.60
C ARG A 107 10.22 1.67 10.36
N HIS A 108 9.82 0.40 10.20
CA HIS A 108 10.54 -0.72 10.78
C HIS A 108 11.93 -0.91 10.14
N LEU A 109 12.03 -0.88 8.81
CA LEU A 109 13.30 -1.05 8.10
C LEU A 109 14.28 0.10 8.40
N VAL A 110 13.78 1.34 8.43
CA VAL A 110 14.56 2.54 8.78
C VAL A 110 15.07 2.46 10.22
N SER A 111 14.23 2.03 11.16
CA SER A 111 14.65 1.89 12.57
C SER A 111 15.67 0.76 12.76
N LYS A 112 15.57 -0.33 12.01
CA LYS A 112 16.58 -1.40 11.99
C LYS A 112 17.95 -0.93 11.52
N ARG A 113 18.00 0.12 10.70
CA ARG A 113 19.24 0.80 10.28
C ARG A 113 19.69 1.91 11.22
N ASN A 114 18.98 2.14 12.34
CA ASN A 114 19.22 3.23 13.29
C ASN A 114 19.12 4.64 12.65
N LEU A 115 18.38 4.77 11.55
CA LEU A 115 18.12 6.05 10.90
C LEU A 115 16.88 6.71 11.53
N GLN A 116 16.84 8.04 11.55
CA GLN A 116 15.74 8.82 12.15
C GLN A 116 15.31 10.00 11.26
N PRO A 117 14.90 9.77 10.01
CA PRO A 117 14.36 10.84 9.18
C PRO A 117 13.03 11.34 9.76
N LYS A 118 12.74 12.62 9.52
CA LYS A 118 11.42 13.18 9.78
C LYS A 118 10.44 12.70 8.71
N TYR A 119 9.30 12.17 9.13
CA TYR A 119 8.25 11.76 8.22
C TYR A 119 7.24 12.88 7.98
N VAL A 120 6.83 13.06 6.71
CA VAL A 120 5.80 14.03 6.31
C VAL A 120 4.72 13.30 5.55
N GLU A 121 3.47 13.36 6.01
CA GLU A 121 2.36 12.75 5.29
C GLU A 121 1.92 13.65 4.12
N MET A 122 1.79 13.08 2.92
CA MET A 122 1.47 13.79 1.70
C MET A 122 0.56 12.94 0.80
N GLY A 123 -0.11 13.60 -0.14
CA GLY A 123 -0.77 12.90 -1.24
C GLY A 123 0.26 12.11 -2.07
N PRO A 124 -0.11 10.92 -2.59
CA PRO A 124 0.81 10.07 -3.32
C PRO A 124 1.08 10.63 -4.72
N ASP A 125 2.13 11.43 -4.84
CA ASP A 125 2.59 12.05 -6.09
C ASP A 125 4.12 12.15 -6.07
N LEU A 126 4.80 11.57 -7.06
CA LEU A 126 6.26 11.45 -7.05
C LEU A 126 6.96 12.82 -7.02
N GLU A 127 6.57 13.71 -7.94
CA GLU A 127 7.21 15.01 -8.12
C GLU A 127 6.96 15.90 -6.90
N GLY A 128 5.69 16.09 -6.51
CA GLY A 128 5.34 16.94 -5.38
C GLY A 128 5.91 16.44 -4.04
N MET A 129 6.02 15.12 -3.85
CA MET A 129 6.67 14.57 -2.66
C MET A 129 8.18 14.80 -2.64
N LEU A 130 8.88 14.62 -3.75
CA LEU A 130 10.33 14.84 -3.84
C LEU A 130 10.72 16.33 -3.87
N ASP A 131 9.83 17.21 -4.29
CA ASP A 131 10.01 18.66 -4.14
C ASP A 131 10.01 19.10 -2.67
N SER A 132 9.37 18.31 -1.80
CA SER A 132 9.17 18.65 -0.39
C SER A 132 10.04 17.83 0.58
N CYS A 133 10.58 16.69 0.16
CA CYS A 133 11.29 15.72 1.00
C CYS A 133 12.46 15.06 0.25
N ASP A 134 13.48 14.63 0.98
CA ASP A 134 14.68 13.98 0.41
C ASP A 134 14.36 12.60 -0.23
N GLY A 135 13.29 11.96 0.23
CA GLY A 135 12.75 10.75 -0.37
C GLY A 135 11.23 10.65 -0.20
N CYS A 136 10.61 9.75 -0.95
CA CYS A 136 9.18 9.49 -0.85
C CYS A 136 8.85 8.01 -1.03
N LEU A 137 7.91 7.51 -0.23
CA LEU A 137 7.36 6.18 -0.39
C LEU A 137 6.17 6.22 -1.34
N LEU A 138 6.19 5.42 -2.40
CA LEU A 138 5.04 5.18 -3.26
C LEU A 138 4.68 3.70 -3.29
N ILE A 139 3.40 3.43 -3.55
CA ILE A 139 2.87 2.06 -3.65
C ILE A 139 1.97 1.87 -4.88
N GLY A 140 1.75 0.61 -5.24
CA GLY A 140 0.83 0.21 -6.29
C GLY A 140 1.27 0.76 -7.66
N ASP A 141 0.28 1.13 -8.46
CA ASP A 141 0.50 1.52 -9.86
C ASP A 141 1.38 2.76 -9.99
N ARG A 142 1.30 3.70 -9.04
CA ARG A 142 2.16 4.90 -9.00
C ARG A 142 3.63 4.56 -8.78
N ALA A 143 3.93 3.56 -7.95
CA ALA A 143 5.30 3.09 -7.77
C ALA A 143 5.82 2.42 -9.05
N LEU A 144 4.99 1.62 -9.72
CA LEU A 144 5.35 0.98 -10.99
C LEU A 144 5.61 2.02 -12.09
N GLU A 145 4.75 3.03 -12.21
CA GLU A 145 4.90 4.12 -13.17
C GLU A 145 6.13 4.98 -12.86
N GLY A 146 6.32 5.33 -11.58
CA GLY A 146 7.48 6.09 -11.12
C GLY A 146 8.79 5.37 -11.38
N ALA A 147 8.88 4.06 -11.09
CA ALA A 147 10.07 3.26 -11.36
C ALA A 147 10.36 3.11 -12.86
N ARG A 148 9.31 3.02 -13.69
CA ARG A 148 9.46 2.99 -15.14
C ARG A 148 9.95 4.33 -15.70
N ALA A 149 9.43 5.45 -15.19
CA ALA A 149 9.76 6.79 -15.66
C ALA A 149 11.12 7.29 -15.13
N HIS A 150 11.44 6.95 -13.88
CA HIS A 150 12.62 7.42 -13.14
C HIS A 150 13.32 6.26 -12.40
N PRO A 151 13.87 5.28 -13.13
CA PRO A 151 14.50 4.12 -12.49
C PRO A 151 15.67 4.50 -11.59
N ASP A 152 16.42 5.56 -11.94
CA ASP A 152 17.56 6.05 -11.16
C ASP A 152 17.17 6.66 -9.81
N LEU A 153 15.89 7.00 -9.62
CA LEU A 153 15.37 7.49 -8.34
C LEU A 153 14.95 6.36 -7.40
N VAL A 154 14.92 5.09 -7.85
CA VAL A 154 14.53 3.97 -6.99
C VAL A 154 15.68 3.66 -6.02
N VAL A 155 15.48 3.96 -4.74
CA VAL A 155 16.49 3.75 -3.70
C VAL A 155 16.34 2.37 -3.06
N MET A 156 15.11 1.90 -2.89
CA MET A 156 14.84 0.63 -2.21
C MET A 156 13.47 0.07 -2.60
N ASP A 157 13.42 -1.23 -2.88
CA ASP A 157 12.17 -2.02 -2.81
C ASP A 157 11.99 -2.55 -1.39
N LEU A 158 10.85 -2.31 -0.77
CA LEU A 158 10.65 -2.68 0.64
C LEU A 158 10.55 -4.20 0.86
N GLY A 159 10.40 -5.00 -0.21
CA GLY A 159 10.43 -6.46 -0.16
C GLY A 159 11.82 -7.08 -0.33
N SER A 160 12.85 -6.26 -0.59
CA SER A 160 14.24 -6.73 -0.78
C SER A 160 14.98 -7.10 0.52
#